data_AF-A0A9E3URL5-F1
#
_entry.id   AF-A0A9E3URL5-F1
#
_cell.length_a   1.000
_cell.length_b   1.000
_cell.length_c   1.000
_cell.angle_alpha   90.00
_cell.angle_beta   90.00
_cell.angle_gamma   90.00
#
_symmetry.space_group_name_H-M   'P 1'
#
loop_
_entity.id
_entity.type
_entity.pdbx_description
1 polymer ?
#
loop_
_entity_poly.entity_id
_entity_poly.type
_entity_poly.pdbx_seq_one_letter_code
_entity_poly.pdbx_strand_id
1 'polypeptide(L)'
;MPPGAAAAPLGPTEGAKPFETVLGRFVEQVNSKQMASAEAVRGLLSGEDIPLHRVMIATEEASVSFQLMVEVRNKLLEAYQELMRMQV
;
A
#
# COMPACT_ATOMS: atom_id res chain seq x y z
N MET A 1 40.05 -30.35 -9.63
CA MET A 1 38.91 -31.07 -9.00
C MET A 1 39.38 -31.62 -7.66
N PRO A 2 38.55 -31.78 -6.60
CA PRO A 2 37.10 -31.52 -6.41
C PRO A 2 36.84 -30.79 -5.04
N PRO A 3 35.70 -30.89 -4.32
CA PRO A 3 34.28 -31.10 -4.65
C PRO A 3 33.35 -30.00 -4.08
N GLY A 4 32.08 -30.01 -4.53
CA GLY A 4 31.01 -29.20 -3.94
C GLY A 4 30.66 -29.61 -2.50
N ALA A 5 30.23 -28.63 -1.71
CA ALA A 5 29.63 -28.83 -0.40
C ALA A 5 28.15 -28.42 -0.47
N ALA A 6 27.33 -29.37 -0.03
CA ALA A 6 25.88 -29.40 -0.06
C ALA A 6 25.21 -28.20 0.61
N ALA A 7 24.08 -27.78 0.01
CA ALA A 7 23.08 -26.96 0.66
C ALA A 7 22.52 -27.69 1.90
N ALA A 8 22.70 -27.09 3.07
CA ALA A 8 22.07 -27.55 4.31
C ALA A 8 20.59 -27.11 4.36
N PRO A 9 19.68 -27.97 4.86
CA PRO A 9 18.25 -27.69 4.89
C PRO A 9 17.93 -26.70 6.03
N LEU A 10 17.21 -25.62 5.70
CA LEU A 10 16.66 -24.71 6.69
C LEU A 10 15.47 -25.41 7.38
N GLY A 11 15.64 -25.68 8.67
CA GLY A 11 14.63 -26.28 9.54
C GLY A 11 13.43 -25.36 9.83
N PRO A 12 12.41 -25.86 10.54
CA PRO A 12 11.06 -25.29 10.56
C PRO A 12 10.97 -23.94 11.29
N THR A 13 10.16 -23.05 10.72
CA THR A 13 9.90 -21.68 11.19
C THR A 13 9.21 -21.62 12.57
N GLU A 14 9.96 -21.29 13.62
CA GLU A 14 9.44 -20.64 14.82
C GLU A 14 9.09 -19.18 14.51
N GLY A 15 7.84 -18.91 14.10
CA GLY A 15 7.46 -17.57 13.62
C GLY A 15 6.00 -17.21 13.82
N ALA A 16 5.30 -17.79 14.81
CA ALA A 16 3.88 -17.52 15.08
C ALA A 16 3.62 -16.26 15.95
N LYS A 17 4.66 -15.55 16.41
CA LYS A 17 4.58 -14.32 17.22
C LYS A 17 4.76 -12.96 16.50
N PRO A 18 5.24 -12.83 15.24
CA PRO A 18 5.40 -11.54 14.57
C PRO A 18 4.06 -10.86 14.25
N PHE A 19 3.02 -11.62 13.97
CA PHE A 19 1.76 -11.09 13.43
C PHE A 19 1.00 -10.23 14.45
N GLU A 20 0.85 -10.70 15.69
CA GLU A 20 0.17 -9.94 16.75
C GLU A 20 0.90 -8.64 17.10
N THR A 21 2.24 -8.66 17.07
CA THR A 21 3.07 -7.47 17.33
C THR A 21 3.01 -6.47 16.16
N VAL A 22 2.89 -6.96 14.93
CA VAL A 22 2.68 -6.11 13.75
C VAL A 22 1.28 -5.51 13.76
N LEU A 23 0.27 -6.30 14.11
CA LEU A 23 -1.13 -5.85 14.21
C LEU A 23 -1.30 -4.80 15.31
N GLY A 24 -0.73 -5.02 16.50
CA GLY A 24 -0.77 -4.07 17.61
C GLY A 24 -0.14 -2.72 17.23
N ARG A 25 1.03 -2.74 16.58
CA ARG A 25 1.68 -1.52 16.08
C ARG A 25 0.84 -0.81 15.02
N PHE A 26 0.14 -1.55 14.17
CA PHE A 26 -0.70 -0.98 13.14
C PHE A 26 -1.91 -0.23 13.74
N VAL A 27 -2.56 -0.82 14.75
CA VAL A 27 -3.68 -0.19 15.47
C VAL A 27 -3.23 1.10 16.16
N GLU A 28 -2.07 1.08 16.81
CA GLU A 28 -1.51 2.23 17.52
C GLU A 28 -1.13 3.36 16.53
N GLN A 29 -0.60 2.99 15.37
CA GLN A 29 -0.25 3.93 14.30
C GLN A 29 -1.49 4.57 13.66
N VAL A 30 -2.58 3.81 13.48
CA VAL A 30 -3.87 4.34 12.99
C VAL A 30 -4.46 5.33 13.99
N ASN A 31 -4.44 5.00 15.29
CA ASN A 31 -4.93 5.89 16.34
C ASN A 31 -4.16 7.23 16.36
N SER A 32 -2.83 7.17 16.25
CA SER A 32 -1.98 8.36 16.19
C SER A 32 -2.26 9.23 14.95
N LYS A 33 -2.47 8.60 13.79
CA LYS A 33 -2.87 9.31 12.56
C LYS A 33 -4.26 9.94 12.66
N GLN A 34 -5.20 9.29 13.35
CA GLN A 34 -6.55 9.80 13.54
C GLN A 34 -6.56 11.06 14.43
N MET A 35 -5.72 11.10 15.48
CA MET A 35 -5.52 12.30 16.30
C MET A 35 -4.89 13.45 15.50
N ALA A 36 -3.83 13.17 14.74
CA ALA A 36 -3.20 14.17 13.87
C ALA A 36 -4.17 14.72 12.82
N SER A 37 -5.05 13.88 12.28
CA SER A 37 -6.08 14.29 11.33
C SER A 37 -7.15 15.17 11.98
N ALA A 38 -7.54 14.90 13.23
CA ALA A 38 -8.48 15.75 13.97
C ALA A 38 -7.90 17.15 14.26
N GLU A 39 -6.59 17.22 14.50
CA GLU A 39 -5.87 18.49 14.67
C GLU A 39 -5.70 19.25 13.35
N ALA A 40 -5.39 18.55 12.25
CA ALA A 40 -5.34 19.13 10.91
C ALA A 40 -6.70 19.65 10.42
N VAL A 41 -7.80 18.96 10.74
CA VAL A 41 -9.17 19.41 10.43
C VAL A 41 -9.53 20.69 11.22
N ARG A 42 -9.06 20.81 12.47
CA ARG A 42 -9.18 22.07 13.23
C ARG A 42 -8.38 23.21 12.58
N GLY A 43 -7.21 22.91 12.02
CA GLY A 43 -6.43 23.87 11.22
C GLY A 43 -7.14 24.31 9.93
N LEU A 44 -7.73 23.36 9.20
CA LEU A 44 -8.41 23.61 7.92
C LEU A 44 -9.65 24.50 8.05
N LEU A 45 -10.38 24.41 9.18
CA LEU A 45 -11.49 25.30 9.50
C LEU A 45 -11.07 26.79 9.67
N SER A 46 -9.77 27.10 9.64
CA SER A 46 -9.25 28.49 9.65
C SER A 46 -9.30 29.20 8.29
N GLY A 47 -9.83 28.56 7.23
CA GLY A 47 -10.26 29.25 6.01
C GLY A 47 -9.13 29.64 5.05
N GLU A 48 -8.63 28.68 4.28
CA GLU A 48 -7.58 28.93 3.27
C GLU A 48 -8.19 29.12 1.86
N ASP A 49 -7.85 30.25 1.23
CA ASP A 49 -8.34 30.72 -0.06
C ASP A 49 -7.72 29.88 -1.19
N ILE A 50 -8.48 28.91 -1.72
CA ILE A 50 -8.02 28.06 -2.83
C ILE A 50 -8.43 28.71 -4.15
N PRO A 51 -7.48 29.16 -4.99
CA PRO A 51 -7.81 29.79 -6.25
C PRO A 51 -8.34 28.76 -7.26
N LEU A 52 -9.45 29.10 -7.93
CA LEU A 52 -10.24 28.23 -8.84
C LEU A 52 -9.39 27.43 -9.86
N HIS A 53 -8.29 28.00 -10.36
CA HIS A 53 -7.40 27.35 -11.33
C HIS A 53 -6.72 26.10 -10.76
N ARG A 54 -6.43 26.05 -9.46
CA ARG A 54 -5.88 24.84 -8.81
C ARG A 54 -6.91 23.73 -8.71
N VAL A 55 -8.19 24.06 -8.53
CA VAL A 55 -9.27 23.07 -8.49
C VAL A 55 -9.44 22.41 -9.85
N MET A 56 -9.37 23.19 -10.94
CA MET A 56 -9.43 22.65 -12.30
C MET A 56 -8.25 21.72 -12.60
N ILE A 57 -7.02 22.15 -12.31
CA ILE A 57 -5.81 21.32 -12.51
C ILE A 57 -5.89 20.04 -11.67
N ALA A 58 -6.28 20.14 -10.40
CA ALA A 58 -6.41 18.96 -9.53
C ALA A 58 -7.49 17.99 -10.04
N THR A 59 -8.57 18.51 -10.64
CA THR A 59 -9.64 17.68 -11.24
C THR A 59 -9.15 16.95 -12.48
N GLU A 60 -8.39 17.63 -13.36
CA GLU A 60 -7.79 17.01 -14.54
C GLU A 60 -6.72 15.97 -14.17
N GLU A 61 -5.86 16.26 -13.20
CA GLU A 61 -4.86 15.33 -12.68
C GLU A 61 -5.51 14.09 -12.06
N ALA A 62 -6.60 14.27 -11.29
CA ALA A 62 -7.37 13.17 -10.73
C ALA A 62 -8.01 12.30 -11.82
N SER A 63 -8.52 12.91 -12.91
CA SER A 63 -9.10 12.18 -14.03
C SER A 63 -8.07 11.30 -14.74
N VAL A 64 -6.90 11.85 -15.04
CA VAL A 64 -5.79 11.11 -15.68
C VAL A 64 -5.28 10.00 -14.76
N SER A 65 -5.12 10.28 -13.47
CA SER A 65 -4.68 9.29 -12.47
C SER A 65 -5.68 8.15 -12.30
N PHE A 66 -6.98 8.46 -12.34
CA PHE A 66 -8.03 7.44 -12.30
C PHE A 66 -7.98 6.53 -13.52
N GLN A 67 -7.78 7.10 -14.70
CA GLN A 67 -7.67 6.33 -15.93
C GLN A 67 -6.46 5.37 -15.89
N LEU A 68 -5.32 5.84 -15.41
CA LEU A 68 -4.14 5.01 -15.18
C LEU A 68 -4.41 3.89 -14.16
N MET A 69 -5.13 4.18 -13.07
CA MET A 69 -5.49 3.18 -12.07
C MET A 69 -6.37 2.06 -12.64
N VAL A 70 -7.30 2.38 -13.55
CA VAL A 70 -8.14 1.39 -14.23
C VAL A 70 -7.29 0.47 -15.10
N GLU A 71 -6.33 1.02 -15.85
CA GLU A 71 -5.41 0.21 -16.66
C GLU A 71 -4.54 -0.70 -15.79
N VAL A 72 -3.99 -0.18 -14.69
CA VAL A 72 -3.21 -0.97 -13.73
C VAL A 72 -4.07 -2.08 -13.11
N ARG A 73 -5.31 -1.80 -12.72
CA ARG A 73 -6.25 -2.82 -12.22
C ARG A 73 -6.44 -3.95 -13.22
N ASN A 74 -6.66 -3.60 -14.48
CA ASN A 74 -6.85 -4.60 -15.54
C ASN A 74 -5.57 -5.43 -15.75
N LYS A 75 -4.39 -4.80 -15.75
CA LYS A 75 -3.08 -5.48 -15.86
C LYS A 75 -2.81 -6.44 -14.69
N LEU A 76 -3.20 -6.06 -13.48
CA LEU A 76 -3.07 -6.90 -12.29
C LEU A 76 -4.01 -8.11 -12.33
N LEU A 77 -5.23 -7.95 -12.84
CA LEU A 77 -6.17 -9.06 -13.06
C LEU A 77 -5.66 -10.03 -14.13
N GLU A 78 -5.07 -9.52 -15.22
CA GLU A 78 -4.40 -10.34 -16.24
C GLU A 78 -3.22 -11.12 -15.64
N ALA A 79 -2.35 -10.45 -14.87
CA ALA A 79 -1.19 -11.07 -14.23
C ALA A 79 -1.59 -12.15 -13.21
N TYR A 80 -2.69 -11.92 -12.46
CA TYR A 80 -3.23 -12.92 -11.54
C TYR A 80 -3.79 -14.15 -12.28
N GLN A 81 -4.53 -13.93 -13.37
CA GLN A 81 -5.04 -15.02 -14.21
C GLN A 81 -3.89 -15.83 -14.83
N GLU A 82 -2.83 -15.16 -15.29
CA GLU A 82 -1.64 -15.81 -15.84
C GLU A 82 -0.95 -16.70 -14.80
N LEU A 83 -0.77 -16.20 -13.57
CA LEU A 83 -0.16 -16.96 -12.47
C LEU A 83 -0.96 -18.23 -12.12
N MET A 84 -2.28 -18.14 -12.08
CA MET A 84 -3.16 -19.31 -11.85
C MET A 84 -3.01 -20.36 -12.96
N ARG A 85 -2.89 -19.91 -14.21
CA ARG A 85 -2.74 -20.77 -15.38
C ARG A 85 -1.39 -21.51 -15.41
N MET A 86 -0.36 -20.95 -14.79
CA MET A 86 0.96 -21.57 -14.68
C MET A 86 1.05 -22.60 -13.54
N GLN A 87 0.12 -22.60 -12.59
CA GLN A 87 0.14 -23.47 -11.41
C GLN A 87 -0.77 -24.71 -11.52
N VAL A 88 -1.50 -24.88 -12.63
CA VAL A 88 -2.27 -26.10 -12.94
C VAL A 88 -1.52 -27.05 -13.86
#